data_AF-A0A7C1A4C6-F1
#
_entry.id   AF-A0A7C1A4C6-F1
#
_cell.length_a   1.000
_cell.length_b   1.000
_cell.length_c   1.000
_cell.angle_alpha   90.00
_cell.angle_beta   90.00
_cell.angle_gamma   90.00
#
_symmetry.space_group_name_H-M   'P 1'
#
loop_
_entity.id
_entity.type
_entity.pdbx_description
1 polymer ?
#
loop_
_entity_poly.entity_id
_entity_poly.type
_entity_poly.pdbx_seq_one_letter_code
_entity_poly.pdbx_strand_id
1 'polypeptide(L)'
;MRKMLMPILLVLVVCTAQQGATVLRVIDGDTLIVRQQGEEITVRLIGVNAPEHDECYGSQATQALRHMVDGRTVILVTDTET
;
A
#
# COMPACT_ATOMS: atom_id res chain seq x y z
N MET A 1 -55.63 19.56 -1.29
CA MET A 1 -54.64 19.17 -2.32
C MET A 1 -53.30 18.93 -1.64
N ARG A 2 -52.94 17.66 -1.39
CA ARG A 2 -51.74 17.30 -0.63
C ARG A 2 -50.55 17.26 -1.59
N LYS A 3 -49.75 18.33 -1.62
CA LYS A 3 -48.54 18.42 -2.44
C LYS A 3 -47.55 17.37 -1.92
N MET A 4 -47.38 16.30 -2.68
CA MET A 4 -46.46 15.20 -2.40
C MET A 4 -45.04 15.68 -2.71
N LEU A 5 -44.33 16.14 -1.68
CA LEU A 5 -42.92 16.50 -1.78
C LEU A 5 -42.12 15.20 -1.89
N MET A 6 -41.78 14.80 -3.10
CA MET A 6 -40.94 13.64 -3.36
C MET A 6 -39.48 14.04 -3.03
N PRO A 7 -38.81 13.42 -2.04
CA PRO A 7 -37.42 13.75 -1.78
C PRO A 7 -36.59 13.21 -2.96
N ILE A 8 -35.92 14.11 -3.68
CA ILE A 8 -34.81 13.72 -4.54
C ILE A 8 -33.74 13.18 -3.58
N LEU A 9 -33.67 11.85 -3.49
CA LEU A 9 -32.60 11.15 -2.80
C LEU A 9 -31.32 11.44 -3.59
N LEU A 10 -30.58 12.48 -3.18
CA LEU A 10 -29.20 12.71 -3.60
C LEU A 10 -28.36 11.59 -3.02
N VAL A 11 -28.26 10.46 -3.74
CA VAL A 11 -27.28 9.42 -3.44
C VAL A 11 -25.91 10.00 -3.79
N LEU A 12 -25.21 10.51 -2.78
CA LEU A 12 -23.79 10.80 -2.87
C LEU A 12 -23.08 9.45 -3.07
N VAL A 13 -22.74 9.12 -4.32
CA VAL A 13 -21.85 8.01 -4.61
C VAL A 13 -20.47 8.42 -4.12
N VAL A 14 -20.14 8.02 -2.89
CA VAL A 14 -18.78 8.14 -2.36
C VAL A 14 -17.96 7.05 -3.01
N CYS A 15 -17.21 7.39 -4.06
CA CYS A 15 -16.23 6.49 -4.64
C CYS A 15 -14.96 6.55 -3.77
N THR A 16 -14.77 5.54 -2.92
CA THR A 16 -13.55 5.42 -2.11
C THR A 16 -12.40 4.98 -3.00
N ALA A 17 -11.61 5.91 -3.52
CA ALA A 17 -10.35 5.58 -4.17
C ALA A 17 -9.36 5.05 -3.13
N GLN A 18 -8.78 3.87 -3.36
CA GLN A 18 -7.75 3.32 -2.48
C GLN A 18 -6.54 4.26 -2.45
N GLN A 19 -6.11 4.66 -1.26
CA GLN A 19 -5.03 5.62 -1.13
C GLN A 19 -3.67 4.97 -1.38
N GLY A 20 -2.90 5.59 -2.28
CA GLY A 20 -1.52 5.20 -2.53
C GLY A 20 -0.61 5.48 -1.34
N ALA A 21 0.44 4.67 -1.23
CA ALA A 21 1.53 4.84 -0.28
C ALA A 21 2.82 5.13 -1.05
N THR A 22 3.59 6.13 -0.64
CA THR A 22 4.87 6.48 -1.29
C THR A 22 5.98 5.68 -0.66
N VAL A 23 6.74 4.90 -1.42
CA VAL A 23 7.91 4.18 -0.91
C VAL A 23 9.01 5.17 -0.54
N LEU A 24 9.42 5.13 0.72
CA LEU A 24 10.48 5.99 1.26
C LEU A 24 11.85 5.33 1.19
N ARG A 25 11.91 4.03 1.52
CA ARG A 25 13.12 3.21 1.38
C ARG A 25 12.78 1.72 1.43
N VAL A 26 13.64 0.92 0.82
CA VAL A 26 13.63 -0.55 0.93
C VAL A 26 14.66 -0.99 1.96
N ILE A 27 14.27 -1.86 2.89
CA ILE A 27 15.12 -2.40 3.96
C ILE A 27 15.89 -3.62 3.44
N ASP A 28 15.17 -4.62 2.96
CA ASP A 28 15.69 -5.89 2.42
C ASP A 28 14.82 -6.36 1.23
N GLY A 29 14.87 -7.65 0.86
CA GLY A 29 14.14 -8.17 -0.30
C GLY A 29 12.63 -8.37 -0.10
N ASP A 30 12.10 -8.20 1.12
CA ASP A 30 10.67 -8.34 1.41
C ASP A 30 10.09 -7.26 2.34
N THR A 31 10.93 -6.35 2.83
CA THR A 31 10.55 -5.31 3.79
C THR A 31 10.87 -3.91 3.26
N LEU A 32 9.90 -3.01 3.33
CA LEU A 32 10.01 -1.61 2.91
C LEU A 32 9.32 -0.66 3.87
N ILE A 33 9.72 0.61 3.84
CA ILE A 33 9.02 1.69 4.54
C ILE A 33 8.30 2.55 3.53
N VAL A 34 7.03 2.81 3.80
CA VAL A 34 6.18 3.66 2.98
C VAL A 34 5.60 4.80 3.80
N ARG A 35 5.23 5.90 3.13
CA ARG A 35 4.39 6.95 3.69
C ARG A 35 2.97 6.81 3.18
N GLN A 36 2.01 6.58 4.07
CA GLN A 36 0.59 6.55 3.74
C GLN A 36 -0.14 7.48 4.73
N GLN A 37 -1.01 8.36 4.23
CA GLN A 37 -1.76 9.31 5.08
C GLN A 37 -0.90 10.19 6.00
N GLY A 38 0.36 10.43 5.62
CA GLY A 38 1.30 11.22 6.42
C GLY A 38 2.07 10.40 7.47
N GLU A 39 1.73 9.12 7.68
CA GLU A 39 2.42 8.22 8.60
C GLU A 39 3.43 7.34 7.86
N GLU A 40 4.55 7.05 8.53
CA GLU A 40 5.54 6.07 8.04
C GLU A 40 5.20 4.68 8.56
N ILE A 41 5.04 3.73 7.65
CA ILE A 41 4.62 2.36 7.94
C ILE A 41 5.70 1.42 7.41
N THR A 42 6.18 0.52 8.26
CA THR A 42 6.98 -0.63 7.84
C THR A 42 6.05 -1.70 7.30
N VAL A 43 6.27 -2.11 6.06
CA VAL A 43 5.49 -3.13 5.36
C VAL A 43 6.39 -4.33 5.08
N ARG A 44 5.95 -5.52 5.51
CA ARG A 44 6.54 -6.81 5.13
C ARG A 44 5.64 -7.50 4.13
N LEU A 45 6.19 -7.94 3.00
CA LEU A 45 5.45 -8.58 1.93
C LEU A 45 4.95 -9.97 2.37
N ILE A 46 3.66 -10.23 2.16
CA ILE A 46 3.05 -11.52 2.49
C ILE A 46 3.51 -12.56 1.46
N GLY A 47 3.91 -13.74 1.92
CA GLY A 47 4.31 -14.86 1.06
C GLY A 47 5.71 -14.74 0.44
N VAL A 48 6.48 -13.72 0.82
CA VAL A 48 7.88 -13.55 0.40
C VAL A 48 8.76 -13.60 1.64
N ASN A 49 9.79 -14.45 1.61
CA ASN A 49 10.83 -14.50 2.64
C ASN A 49 12.18 -14.39 1.94
N ALA A 50 12.68 -13.16 1.82
CA ALA A 50 13.95 -12.90 1.16
C ALA A 50 15.13 -13.11 2.12
N PRO A 51 16.35 -13.36 1.61
CA PRO A 51 17.54 -13.33 2.44
C PRO A 51 17.74 -11.94 3.04
N GLU A 52 18.17 -11.91 4.30
CA GLU A 52 18.55 -10.68 5.00
C GLU A 52 19.82 -10.08 4.38
N HIS A 53 20.08 -8.79 4.64
CA HIS A 53 21.17 -8.04 3.99
C HIS A 53 22.57 -8.66 4.13
N ASP A 54 22.83 -9.39 5.21
CA ASP A 54 24.09 -10.08 5.55
C ASP A 54 24.13 -11.56 5.12
N GLU A 55 23.05 -12.06 4.51
CA GLU A 55 22.97 -13.41 3.96
C GLU A 55 23.36 -13.46 2.48
N CYS A 56 23.64 -14.67 2.00
CA CYS A 56 23.86 -14.93 0.58
C CYS A 56 22.68 -14.41 -0.25
N TYR A 57 22.99 -13.53 -1.22
CA TYR A 57 22.03 -12.86 -2.10
C TYR A 57 21.16 -11.76 -1.47
N GLY A 58 21.37 -11.39 -0.19
CA GLY A 58 20.60 -10.32 0.47
C GLY A 58 20.69 -8.96 -0.23
N SER A 59 21.90 -8.58 -0.63
CA SER A 59 22.13 -7.34 -1.39
C SER A 59 21.42 -7.33 -2.74
N GLN A 60 21.39 -8.47 -3.44
CA GLN A 60 20.72 -8.65 -4.73
C GLN A 60 19.20 -8.61 -4.57
N ALA A 61 18.65 -9.28 -3.56
CA ALA A 61 17.22 -9.26 -3.25
C ALA A 61 16.74 -7.84 -2.92
N THR A 62 17.50 -7.12 -2.10
CA THR A 62 17.24 -5.71 -1.77
C THR A 62 17.26 -4.83 -3.03
N GLN A 63 18.25 -5.00 -3.91
CA GLN A 63 18.35 -4.25 -5.17
C GLN A 63 17.17 -4.54 -6.10
N ALA A 64 16.75 -5.81 -6.20
CA ALA A 64 15.62 -6.20 -7.02
C ALA A 64 14.33 -5.50 -6.56
N LEU A 65 14.05 -5.49 -5.25
CA LEU A 65 12.90 -4.77 -4.71
C LEU A 65 13.03 -3.26 -4.94
N ARG A 66 14.19 -2.65 -4.67
CA ARG A 66 14.44 -1.22 -4.95
C ARG A 66 14.14 -0.83 -6.39
N HIS A 67 14.62 -1.60 -7.36
CA HIS A 67 14.38 -1.33 -8.77
C HIS A 67 12.88 -1.29 -9.13
N MET A 68 12.08 -2.10 -8.44
CA MET A 68 10.63 -2.18 -8.68
C MET A 68 9.86 -1.02 -8.05
N VAL A 69 10.24 -0.56 -6.85
CA VAL A 69 9.34 0.29 -6.04
C VAL A 69 9.95 1.58 -5.50
N ASP A 70 11.27 1.78 -5.53
CA ASP A 70 11.90 2.90 -4.83
C ASP A 70 11.42 4.26 -5.36
N GLY A 71 11.02 5.14 -4.43
CA GLY A 71 10.42 6.45 -4.73
C GLY A 71 9.06 6.42 -5.44
N ARG A 72 8.45 5.25 -5.66
CA ARG A 72 7.15 5.13 -6.36
C ARG A 72 5.97 5.20 -5.39
N THR A 73 4.82 5.59 -5.90
CA THR A 73 3.54 5.41 -5.22
C THR A 73 2.97 4.03 -5.54
N VAL A 74 2.68 3.23 -4.50
CA VAL A 74 2.17 1.86 -4.59
C VAL A 74 0.81 1.74 -3.91
N ILE A 75 0.05 0.70 -4.23
CA ILE A 75 -1.18 0.33 -3.51
C ILE A 75 -0.83 -0.80 -2.54
N LEU A 76 -1.11 -0.61 -1.25
CA LEU A 76 -1.04 -1.68 -0.27
C LEU A 76 -2.32 -2.51 -0.34
N VAL A 77 -2.17 -3.83 -0.33
CA VAL A 77 -3.26 -4.80 -0.28
C VAL A 77 -2.98 -5.74 0.89
N THR A 78 -3.89 -5.80 1.84
CA THR A 78 -3.80 -6.71 2.99
C THR A 78 -4.44 -8.05 2.65
N ASP A 79 -4.07 -9.10 3.37
CA ASP A 79 -4.82 -10.35 3.33
C ASP A 79 -6.21 -10.16 3.97
N THR A 80 -7.12 -11.08 3.65
CA THR A 80 -8.49 -11.12 4.18
C THR A 80 -8.61 -11.90 5.49
N GLU A 81 -7.58 -12.65 5.86
CA GLU A 81 -7.51 -13.36 7.14
C GLU A 81 -7.15 -12.37 8.26
N THR A 82 -8.09 -12.18 9.20
CA THR A 82 -7.94 -11.37 10.42
C THR A 82 -7.41 -12.16 11.60
#